data_AF-A0A679G1N9-F1
#
_entry.id   AF-A0A679G1N9-F1
#
_cell.length_a   1.000
_cell.length_b   1.000
_cell.length_c   1.000
_cell.angle_alpha   90.00
_cell.angle_beta   90.00
_cell.angle_gamma   90.00
#
_symmetry.space_group_name_H-M   'P 1'
#
loop_
_entity.id
_entity.type
_entity.pdbx_description
1 polymer ?
#
loop_
_entity_poly.entity_id
_entity_poly.type
_entity_poly.pdbx_seq_one_letter_code
_entity_poly.pdbx_strand_id
1 'polypeptide(L)'
;MNETNRIPVRLRQVAVIRDGAHQETIALEVDGMYYIKGTTVYLQFVEENELGRVNNIVKIAPDEVTVLRSGAVEMRQTFRCQQEMPGHYQTVFGRWGLATKTEAIEFRYDERRKQGQLFLSYELMLEHERSGRHTLTLTFKGV
;
A
#
# COMPACT_ATOMS: atom_id res chain seq x y z
N MET A 1 1.08 25.88 -9.98
CA MET A 1 1.01 24.49 -10.49
C MET A 1 -0.13 23.83 -9.74
N ASN A 2 -1.32 23.83 -10.34
CA ASN A 2 -2.59 23.75 -9.60
C ASN A 2 -2.98 22.30 -9.25
N GLU A 3 -3.43 22.09 -8.03
CA GLU A 3 -3.85 20.80 -7.43
C GLU A 3 -5.24 20.29 -7.92
N THR A 4 -5.61 20.52 -9.18
CA THR A 4 -7.04 20.54 -9.57
C THR A 4 -7.58 19.25 -10.20
N ASN A 5 -6.90 18.10 -10.11
CA ASN A 5 -7.43 16.86 -10.72
C ASN A 5 -7.39 15.64 -9.79
N ARG A 6 -7.98 15.79 -8.60
CA ARG A 6 -8.26 14.68 -7.69
C ARG A 6 -9.64 14.10 -7.97
N ILE A 7 -9.70 12.80 -8.20
CA ILE A 7 -10.91 12.05 -8.49
C ILE A 7 -11.30 11.27 -7.22
N PRO A 8 -12.48 11.49 -6.65
CA PRO A 8 -13.00 10.62 -5.59
C PRO A 8 -13.12 9.18 -6.08
N VAL A 9 -12.66 8.23 -5.27
CA VAL A 9 -12.71 6.80 -5.59
C VAL A 9 -13.23 6.01 -4.41
N ARG A 10 -13.92 4.91 -4.70
CA ARG A 10 -14.13 3.84 -3.72
C ARG A 10 -13.00 2.82 -3.86
N LEU A 11 -12.30 2.56 -2.77
CA LEU A 11 -11.18 1.64 -2.68
C LEU A 11 -11.58 0.36 -1.94
N ARG A 12 -11.01 -0.74 -2.36
CA ARG A 12 -11.01 -2.02 -1.64
C ARG A 12 -9.59 -2.55 -1.60
N GLN A 13 -9.07 -2.77 -0.41
CA GLN A 13 -7.78 -3.40 -0.18
C GLN A 13 -8.00 -4.81 0.38
N VAL A 14 -7.26 -5.77 -0.13
CA VAL A 14 -7.20 -7.14 0.40
C VAL A 14 -5.75 -7.52 0.58
N ALA A 15 -5.35 -7.79 1.81
CA ALA A 15 -4.06 -8.36 2.17
C ALA A 15 -4.23 -9.84 2.51
N VAL A 16 -3.36 -10.69 1.98
CA VAL A 16 -3.29 -12.10 2.36
C VAL A 16 -1.88 -12.38 2.89
N ILE A 17 -1.81 -12.86 4.13
CA ILE A 17 -0.57 -13.15 4.84
C ILE A 17 -0.47 -14.67 4.97
N ARG A 18 0.65 -15.25 4.54
CA ARG A 18 0.93 -16.68 4.62
C ARG A 18 2.21 -16.91 5.40
N ASP A 19 2.08 -17.52 6.57
CA ASP A 19 3.19 -17.93 7.41
C ASP A 19 3.06 -19.41 7.76
N GLY A 20 3.90 -20.25 7.12
CA GLY A 20 3.80 -21.70 7.21
C GLY A 20 2.41 -22.23 6.83
N ALA A 21 1.74 -22.89 7.78
CA ALA A 21 0.38 -23.41 7.61
C ALA A 21 -0.72 -22.37 7.89
N HIS A 22 -0.35 -21.21 8.46
CA HIS A 22 -1.28 -20.14 8.80
C HIS A 22 -1.51 -19.24 7.59
N GLN A 23 -2.78 -18.95 7.32
CA GLN A 23 -3.18 -17.96 6.34
C GLN A 23 -4.18 -17.00 6.98
N GLU A 24 -3.89 -15.71 6.88
CA GLU A 24 -4.78 -14.64 7.30
C GLU A 24 -5.17 -13.79 6.08
N THR A 25 -6.43 -13.36 6.03
CA THR A 25 -6.93 -12.45 5.01
C THR A 25 -7.56 -11.24 5.69
N ILE A 26 -7.06 -10.05 5.37
CA ILE A 26 -7.54 -8.78 5.89
C ILE A 26 -8.09 -7.98 4.72
N ALA A 27 -9.30 -7.45 4.86
CA ALA A 27 -9.92 -6.62 3.83
C ALA A 27 -10.49 -5.34 4.45
N LEU A 28 -10.38 -4.23 3.71
CA LEU A 28 -11.02 -2.96 4.05
C LEU A 28 -11.59 -2.32 2.78
N GLU A 29 -12.71 -1.63 2.95
CA GLU A 29 -13.33 -0.80 1.93
C GLU A 29 -13.46 0.62 2.48
N VAL A 30 -12.93 1.59 1.72
CA VAL A 30 -12.86 2.99 2.15
C VAL A 30 -13.04 3.90 0.95
N ASP A 31 -13.56 5.10 1.19
CA ASP A 31 -13.49 6.15 0.18
C ASP A 31 -12.10 6.81 0.22
N GLY A 32 -11.66 7.32 -0.93
CA GLY A 32 -10.36 7.96 -1.07
C GLY A 32 -10.27 8.84 -2.30
N MET A 33 -9.04 9.22 -2.64
CA MET A 33 -8.73 10.11 -3.73
C MET A 33 -7.67 9.50 -4.63
N TYR A 34 -7.92 9.54 -5.94
CA TYR A 34 -6.99 9.18 -6.99
C TYR A 34 -6.53 10.45 -7.71
N TYR A 35 -5.24 10.56 -7.99
CA TYR A 35 -4.72 11.57 -8.90
C TYR A 35 -3.38 11.16 -9.48
N ILE A 36 -3.00 11.81 -10.59
CA ILE A 36 -1.71 11.62 -11.23
C ILE A 36 -0.88 12.88 -11.04
N LYS A 37 0.40 12.74 -10.69
CA LYS A 37 1.39 13.83 -10.71
C LYS A 37 2.64 13.36 -11.46
N GLY A 38 2.91 13.96 -12.61
CA GLY A 38 3.94 13.47 -13.52
C GLY A 38 3.55 12.08 -14.05
N THR A 39 4.42 11.09 -13.85
CA THR A 39 4.18 9.68 -14.22
C THR A 39 3.72 8.82 -13.05
N THR A 40 3.55 9.40 -11.85
CA THR A 40 3.19 8.68 -10.64
C THR A 40 1.71 8.80 -10.34
N VAL A 41 1.06 7.66 -10.14
CA VAL A 41 -0.30 7.55 -9.62
C VAL A 41 -0.27 7.64 -8.10
N TYR A 42 -1.23 8.36 -7.53
CA TYR A 42 -1.41 8.51 -6.10
C TYR A 42 -2.80 8.03 -5.70
N LEU A 43 -2.86 7.23 -4.65
CA LEU A 43 -4.09 6.88 -3.94
C LEU A 43 -3.95 7.36 -2.51
N GLN A 44 -4.91 8.15 -2.04
CA GLN A 44 -4.95 8.66 -0.68
C GLN A 44 -6.25 8.24 -0.02
N PHE A 45 -6.16 7.69 1.18
CA PHE A 45 -7.32 7.31 1.96
C PHE A 45 -7.00 7.32 3.45
N VAL A 46 -8.04 7.29 4.27
CA VAL A 46 -7.91 7.24 5.72
C VAL A 46 -8.47 5.91 6.19
N GLU A 47 -7.75 5.24 7.08
CA GLU A 47 -8.26 4.11 7.83
C GLU A 47 -8.31 4.48 9.32
N GLU A 48 -9.29 3.93 10.03
CA GLU A 48 -9.35 3.97 11.48
C GLU A 48 -9.05 2.56 12.00
N ASN A 49 -8.10 2.46 12.91
CA ASN A 49 -7.75 1.22 13.60
C ASN A 49 -7.75 1.44 15.11
N GLU A 50 -7.42 0.39 15.87
CA GLU A 50 -7.41 0.43 17.34
C GLU A 50 -6.44 1.47 17.92
N LEU A 51 -5.39 1.85 17.19
CA LEU A 51 -4.43 2.88 17.59
C LEU A 51 -4.90 4.30 17.21
N GLY A 52 -5.91 4.40 16.34
CA GLY A 52 -6.53 5.64 15.92
C GLY A 52 -6.48 5.83 14.40
N ARG A 53 -6.53 7.10 14.00
CA ARG A 53 -6.61 7.50 12.59
C ARG A 53 -5.25 7.37 11.90
N VAL A 54 -5.22 6.69 10.75
CA VAL A 54 -4.04 6.53 9.91
C VAL A 54 -4.33 7.05 8.50
N ASN A 55 -3.50 7.99 8.04
CA ASN A 55 -3.55 8.50 6.68
C ASN A 55 -2.63 7.65 5.81
N ASN A 56 -3.18 7.07 4.74
CA ASN A 56 -2.48 6.22 3.81
C ASN A 56 -2.26 6.96 2.48
N ILE A 57 -1.04 6.88 1.95
CA ILE A 57 -0.70 7.33 0.60
C ILE A 57 0.03 6.20 -0.11
N VAL A 58 -0.56 5.69 -1.19
CA VAL A 58 0.09 4.74 -2.09
C VAL A 58 0.55 5.49 -3.33
N LYS A 59 1.86 5.47 -3.59
CA LYS A 59 2.48 6.03 -4.78
C LYS A 59 2.86 4.89 -5.71
N ILE A 60 2.37 4.91 -6.94
CA ILE A 60 2.64 3.89 -7.95
C ILE A 60 3.41 4.60 -9.06
N ALA A 61 4.73 4.47 -9.02
CA ALA A 61 5.65 4.95 -10.05
C ALA A 61 5.94 3.82 -11.05
N PRO A 62 6.56 4.10 -12.22
CA PRO A 62 6.86 3.08 -13.23
C PRO A 62 7.74 1.92 -12.71
N ASP A 63 8.62 2.21 -11.76
CA ASP A 63 9.71 1.38 -11.29
C ASP A 63 9.56 0.92 -9.83
N GLU A 64 8.69 1.57 -9.05
CA GLU A 64 8.46 1.23 -7.66
C GLU A 64 7.06 1.60 -7.18
N VAL A 65 6.64 0.95 -6.10
CA VAL A 65 5.46 1.36 -5.32
C VAL A 65 5.92 1.77 -3.93
N THR A 66 5.44 2.89 -3.42
CA THR A 66 5.71 3.31 -2.04
C THR A 66 4.41 3.52 -1.28
N VAL A 67 4.28 2.86 -0.14
CA VAL A 67 3.21 3.07 0.83
C VAL A 67 3.75 3.94 1.96
N LEU A 68 3.05 5.04 2.23
CA LEU A 68 3.31 5.93 3.34
C LEU A 68 2.11 5.91 4.28
N ARG A 69 2.37 5.74 5.57
CA ARG A 69 1.38 5.91 6.64
C ARG A 69 1.82 7.01 7.59
N SER A 70 0.87 7.80 8.05
CA SER A 70 1.09 8.82 9.09
C SER A 70 -0.13 8.94 10.02
N GLY A 71 0.08 9.44 11.23
CA GLY A 71 -0.94 9.53 12.29
C GLY A 71 -0.66 8.53 13.40
N ALA A 72 -1.63 7.68 13.74
CA ALA A 72 -1.46 6.64 14.76
C ALA A 72 -0.36 5.61 14.42
N VAL A 73 -0.05 5.47 13.13
CA VAL A 73 1.04 4.66 12.60
C VAL A 73 1.87 5.53 11.66
N GLU A 74 3.19 5.54 11.85
CA GLU A 74 4.14 6.09 10.89
C GLU A 74 4.88 4.97 10.18
N MET A 75 4.83 4.96 8.85
CA MET A 75 5.45 3.90 8.06
C MET A 75 5.91 4.43 6.71
N ARG A 76 7.08 3.98 6.26
CA ARG A 76 7.46 4.00 4.84
C ARG A 76 7.87 2.61 4.43
N GLN A 77 7.17 2.08 3.44
CA GLN A 77 7.49 0.80 2.82
C GLN A 77 7.54 0.99 1.31
N THR A 78 8.66 0.57 0.70
CA THR A 78 8.88 0.68 -0.74
C THR A 78 9.02 -0.71 -1.33
N PHE A 79 8.37 -0.95 -2.45
CA PHE A 79 8.35 -2.20 -3.20
C PHE A 79 9.04 -1.96 -4.54
N ARG A 80 10.04 -2.78 -4.82
CA ARG A 80 10.79 -2.76 -6.08
C ARG A 80 11.21 -4.18 -6.41
N CYS A 81 10.86 -4.66 -7.60
CA CYS A 81 11.22 -6.01 -8.03
C CYS A 81 12.75 -6.17 -8.04
N GLN A 82 13.23 -7.36 -7.68
CA GLN A 82 14.65 -7.74 -7.66
C GLN A 82 15.54 -6.98 -6.65
N GLN A 83 14.98 -6.07 -5.85
CA GLN A 83 15.72 -5.33 -4.83
C GLN A 83 15.03 -5.50 -3.47
N GLU A 84 15.84 -5.77 -2.44
CA GLU A 84 15.38 -5.65 -1.06
C GLU A 84 15.40 -4.18 -0.65
N MET A 85 14.27 -3.70 -0.15
CA MET A 85 14.08 -2.30 0.19
C MET A 85 13.91 -2.15 1.70
N PRO A 86 14.72 -1.31 2.37
CA PRO A 86 14.52 -1.01 3.78
C PRO A 86 13.29 -0.13 3.98
N GLY A 87 12.66 -0.27 5.13
CA GLY A 87 11.53 0.51 5.57
C GLY A 87 11.54 0.69 7.08
N HIS A 88 10.50 1.33 7.59
CA HIS A 88 10.28 1.43 9.03
C HIS A 88 8.80 1.40 9.33
N TYR A 89 8.48 0.92 10.53
CA TYR A 89 7.16 0.90 11.12
C TYR A 89 7.25 1.47 12.53
N GLN A 90 6.42 2.46 12.86
CA GLN A 90 6.43 3.12 14.15
C GLN A 90 5.01 3.32 14.66
N THR A 91 4.84 3.06 15.96
CA THR A 91 3.61 3.30 16.72
C THR A 91 3.96 3.98 18.04
N VAL A 92 2.95 4.24 18.88
CA VAL A 92 3.16 4.71 20.26
C VAL A 92 3.97 3.73 21.13
N PHE A 93 4.07 2.47 20.73
CA PHE A 93 4.76 1.42 21.50
C PHE A 93 6.23 1.24 21.08
N GLY A 94 6.67 1.85 19.98
CA GLY A 94 8.04 1.70 19.51
C GLY A 94 8.19 1.88 18.01
N ARG A 95 9.43 1.66 17.55
CA ARG A 95 9.83 1.71 16.15
C ARG A 95 10.57 0.44 15.80
N TRP A 96 10.24 -0.11 14.63
CA TRP A 96 10.84 -1.31 14.09
C TRP A 96 11.37 -1.07 12.68
N GLY A 97 12.49 -1.72 12.38
CA GLY A 97 13.02 -1.84 11.02
C GLY A 97 12.15 -2.80 10.20
N LEU A 98 11.89 -2.42 8.96
CA LEU A 98 11.31 -3.31 7.96
C LEU A 98 12.31 -3.57 6.85
N ALA A 99 12.25 -4.75 6.24
CA ALA A 99 12.82 -5.00 4.94
C ALA A 99 11.80 -5.75 4.07
N THR A 100 11.69 -5.33 2.81
CA THR A 100 10.72 -5.92 1.87
C THR A 100 11.44 -6.44 0.65
N LYS A 101 11.25 -7.73 0.35
CA LYS A 101 11.72 -8.37 -0.88
C LYS A 101 10.53 -8.59 -1.80
N THR A 102 10.49 -7.86 -2.92
CA THR A 102 9.33 -7.85 -3.81
C THR A 102 9.48 -8.87 -4.93
N GLU A 103 8.50 -9.76 -5.06
CA GLU A 103 8.44 -10.79 -6.10
C GLU A 103 7.73 -10.26 -7.35
N ALA A 104 6.62 -9.54 -7.18
CA ALA A 104 5.81 -9.03 -8.29
C ALA A 104 5.12 -7.71 -7.95
N ILE A 105 5.04 -6.84 -8.95
CA ILE A 105 4.23 -5.61 -8.96
C ILE A 105 3.45 -5.61 -10.27
N GLU A 106 2.13 -5.55 -10.19
CA GLU A 106 1.27 -5.39 -11.36
C GLU A 106 0.30 -4.23 -11.14
N PHE A 107 0.34 -3.24 -12.03
CA PHE A 107 -0.61 -2.13 -12.01
C PHE A 107 -1.36 -2.06 -13.34
N ARG A 108 -2.69 -1.93 -13.27
CA ARG A 108 -3.57 -1.78 -14.43
C ARG A 108 -4.59 -0.69 -14.14
N TYR A 109 -4.83 0.17 -15.12
CA TYR A 109 -5.88 1.19 -15.06
C TYR A 109 -6.70 1.17 -16.34
N ASP A 110 -8.02 1.08 -16.20
CA ASP A 110 -9.01 1.18 -17.26
C ASP A 110 -9.62 2.58 -17.24
N GLU A 111 -9.17 3.43 -18.17
CA GLU A 111 -9.66 4.80 -18.36
C GLU A 111 -11.17 4.86 -18.64
N ARG A 112 -11.73 3.89 -19.38
CA ARG A 112 -13.16 3.89 -19.75
C ARG A 112 -14.04 3.58 -18.55
N ARG A 113 -13.61 2.65 -17.71
CA ARG A 113 -14.34 2.25 -16.49
C ARG A 113 -13.96 3.08 -15.26
N LYS A 114 -12.96 3.95 -15.39
CA LYS A 114 -12.32 4.69 -14.28
C LYS A 114 -11.97 3.76 -13.12
N GLN A 115 -11.39 2.61 -13.44
CA GLN A 115 -11.11 1.54 -12.49
C GLN A 115 -9.64 1.15 -12.55
N GLY A 116 -9.00 1.01 -11.40
CA GLY A 116 -7.63 0.53 -11.31
C GLY A 116 -7.46 -0.63 -10.34
N GLN A 117 -6.38 -1.37 -10.56
CA GLN A 117 -5.92 -2.46 -9.70
C GLN A 117 -4.40 -2.40 -9.58
N LEU A 118 -3.93 -2.43 -8.35
CA LEU A 118 -2.55 -2.71 -7.99
C LEU A 118 -2.50 -4.08 -7.31
N PHE A 119 -1.57 -4.92 -7.72
CA PHE A 119 -1.21 -6.17 -7.07
C PHE A 119 0.27 -6.16 -6.69
N LEU A 120 0.57 -6.55 -5.46
CA LEU A 120 1.92 -6.76 -4.93
C LEU A 120 2.04 -8.18 -4.39
N SER A 121 3.15 -8.86 -4.67
CA SER A 121 3.60 -10.08 -3.96
C SER A 121 4.97 -9.83 -3.38
N TYR A 122 5.15 -10.07 -2.08
CA TYR A 122 6.40 -9.76 -1.39
C TYR A 122 6.61 -10.61 -0.14
N GLU A 123 7.86 -10.71 0.29
CA GLU A 123 8.23 -11.19 1.62
C GLU A 123 8.51 -9.97 2.50
N LEU A 124 8.03 -10.01 3.73
CA LEU A 124 8.25 -8.95 4.72
C LEU A 124 9.09 -9.49 5.86
N MET A 125 10.15 -8.74 6.19
CA MET A 125 10.99 -8.97 7.36
C MET A 125 10.76 -7.83 8.35
N LEU A 126 10.45 -8.21 9.59
CA LEU A 126 10.37 -7.30 10.73
C LEU A 126 11.64 -7.50 11.54
N GLU A 127 12.44 -6.44 11.69
CA GLU A 127 13.81 -6.54 12.23
C GLU A 127 14.64 -7.59 11.46
N HIS A 128 14.83 -8.76 12.04
CA HIS A 128 15.60 -9.88 11.46
C HIS A 128 14.74 -11.14 11.28
N GLU A 129 13.44 -11.06 11.55
CA GLU A 129 12.51 -12.18 11.47
C GLU A 129 11.63 -12.07 10.23
N ARG A 130 11.54 -13.18 9.49
CA ARG A 130 10.73 -13.28 8.28
C ARG A 130 9.28 -13.56 8.66
N SER A 131 8.38 -12.63 8.35
CA SER A 131 6.94 -12.72 8.66
C SER A 131 6.11 -13.49 7.62
N GLY A 132 6.75 -14.21 6.70
CA GLY A 132 6.09 -14.98 5.65
C GLY A 132 5.91 -14.23 4.31
N ARG A 133 5.06 -14.79 3.44
CA ARG A 133 4.73 -14.23 2.11
C ARG A 133 3.41 -13.48 2.17
N HIS A 134 3.43 -12.28 1.62
CA HIS A 134 2.32 -11.34 1.63
C HIS A 134 1.87 -11.08 0.20
N THR A 135 0.56 -10.99 0.00
CA THR A 135 0.01 -10.34 -1.19
C THR A 135 -0.88 -9.19 -0.80
N LEU A 136 -0.84 -8.12 -1.60
CA LEU A 136 -1.70 -6.95 -1.44
C LEU A 136 -2.39 -6.69 -2.77
N THR A 137 -3.72 -6.71 -2.76
CA THR A 137 -4.53 -6.27 -3.90
C THR A 137 -5.28 -5.01 -3.50
N LEU A 138 -5.04 -3.92 -4.22
CA LEU A 138 -5.76 -2.66 -4.06
C LEU A 138 -6.55 -2.38 -5.34
N THR A 139 -7.87 -2.40 -5.26
CA THR A 139 -8.75 -2.01 -6.35
C THR A 139 -9.44 -0.69 -6.04
N PHE A 140 -9.62 0.17 -7.04
CA PHE A 140 -10.32 1.43 -6.87
C PHE A 140 -11.16 1.76 -8.09
N LYS A 141 -12.28 2.46 -7.86
CA LYS A 141 -13.20 2.91 -8.92
C LYS A 141 -13.65 4.34 -8.68
N GLY A 142 -13.58 5.18 -9.72
CA GLY A 142 -14.10 6.55 -9.69
C GLY A 142 -15.59 6.59 -9.35
N VAL A 143 -15.96 7.52 -8.46
CA VAL A 143 -17.34 7.77 -8.02
C VAL A 143 -17.98 8.88 -8.86
#